data_AF-A0A2R3JZH1-F1
#
_entry.id   AF-A0A2R3JZH1-F1
#
_cell.length_a   1.000
_cell.length_b   1.000
_cell.length_c   1.000
_cell.angle_alpha   90.00
_cell.angle_beta   90.00
_cell.angle_gamma   90.00
#
_symmetry.space_group_name_H-M   'P 1'
#
loop_
_entity.id
_entity.type
_entity.pdbx_description
1 polymer ?
#
loop_
_entity_poly.entity_id
_entity_poly.type
_entity_poly.pdbx_seq_one_letter_code
_entity_poly.pdbx_strand_id
1 'polypeptide(L)' 'MGTTIKSFKKYRKQALNAVESPYSNGYLEGNIGRIKKIKNTAFGFRNWENFVNRIKIQRQWLHPARQTVTV' A
#
# COMPACT_ATOMS: atom_id res chain seq x y z
N MET A 1 15.32 24.89 8.50
CA MET A 1 15.71 24.36 7.16
C MET A 1 16.82 23.29 7.16
N GLY A 2 17.24 22.72 8.31
CA GLY A 2 18.33 21.72 8.32
C GLY A 2 17.91 20.24 8.22
N THR A 3 16.64 19.92 8.46
CA THR A 3 16.15 18.53 8.60
C THR A 3 16.03 17.82 7.26
N THR A 4 15.49 18.47 6.24
CA THR A 4 15.32 17.87 4.90
C THR A 4 16.66 17.48 4.27
N ILE A 5 17.67 18.36 4.32
CA ILE A 5 19.01 18.10 3.76
C ILE A 5 19.69 16.96 4.53
N LYS A 6 19.56 16.92 5.86
CA LYS A 6 20.10 15.83 6.68
C LYS A 6 19.45 14.49 6.33
N SER A 7 18.13 14.46 6.17
CA SER A 7 17.40 13.24 5.75
C SER A 7 17.83 12.79 4.36
N PHE A 8 17.96 13.71 3.40
CA PHE A 8 18.38 13.37 2.05
C PHE A 8 19.81 12.80 2.02
N LYS A 9 20.74 13.38 2.78
CA LYS A 9 22.10 12.83 2.94
C LYS A 9 22.08 11.44 3.56
N LYS A 10 21.25 11.21 4.59
CA LYS A 10 21.09 9.91 5.26
C LYS A 10 20.52 8.84 4.31
N TYR A 11 19.56 9.20 3.45
CA TYR A 11 18.86 8.26 2.58
C TYR A 11 19.30 8.34 1.10
N ARG A 12 20.50 8.85 0.84
CA ARG A 12 21.04 9.05 -0.53
C ARG A 12 21.05 7.75 -1.33
N LYS A 13 21.43 6.63 -0.72
CA LYS A 13 21.48 5.32 -1.39
C LYS A 13 20.10 4.87 -1.86
N GLN A 14 19.08 5.05 -1.02
CA GLN A 14 17.70 4.71 -1.35
C GLN A 14 17.17 5.61 -2.48
N ALA A 15 17.54 6.90 -2.49
CA ALA A 15 17.17 7.81 -3.56
C ALA A 15 17.79 7.40 -4.90
N LEU A 16 19.06 6.99 -4.93
CA LEU A 16 19.71 6.47 -6.13
C LEU A 16 19.04 5.17 -6.60
N ASN A 17 18.82 4.22 -5.69
CA ASN A 17 18.13 2.97 -6.01
C ASN A 17 16.71 3.20 -6.54
N ALA A 18 16.01 4.24 -6.10
CA ALA A 18 14.67 4.56 -6.58
C ALA A 18 14.67 5.07 -8.03
N VAL A 19 15.75 5.70 -8.47
CA VAL A 19 15.92 6.16 -9.87
C VAL A 19 16.33 4.99 -10.77
N GLU A 20 17.19 4.10 -10.28
CA GLU A 20 17.70 2.96 -11.06
C GLU A 20 16.70 1.78 -11.11
N SER A 21 15.79 1.69 -10.13
CA SER A 21 14.85 0.58 -10.02
C SER A 21 13.83 0.58 -11.19
N PRO A 22 13.62 -0.57 -11.85
CA PRO A 22 12.56 -0.73 -12.85
C PRO A 22 11.16 -0.80 -12.22
N TYR A 23 11.07 -0.98 -10.90
CA TYR A 23 9.81 -1.07 -10.17
C TYR A 23 9.31 0.31 -9.73
N SER A 24 8.02 0.56 -9.98
CA SER A 24 7.33 1.75 -9.51
C SER A 24 6.80 1.56 -8.09
N ASN A 25 6.95 2.59 -7.24
CA ASN A 25 6.29 2.67 -5.94
C ASN A 25 4.75 2.77 -6.04
N GLY A 26 4.20 2.96 -7.25
CA GLY A 26 2.77 3.17 -7.45
C GLY A 26 1.87 2.04 -6.93
N TYR A 27 2.32 0.77 -7.02
CA TYR A 27 1.57 -0.35 -6.46
C TYR A 27 1.50 -0.30 -4.93
N LEU A 28 2.62 0.05 -4.28
CA LEU A 28 2.68 0.18 -2.82
C LEU A 28 1.83 1.37 -2.34
N GLU A 29 1.97 2.52 -2.98
CA GLU A 29 1.17 3.71 -2.67
C GLU A 29 -0.33 3.47 -2.88
N GLY A 30 -0.70 2.77 -3.95
CA GLY A 30 -2.09 2.37 -4.22
C GLY A 30 -2.67 1.50 -3.10
N ASN A 31 -1.89 0.53 -2.61
CA ASN A 31 -2.29 -0.32 -1.48
C ASN A 31 -2.42 0.48 -0.17
N ILE A 32 -1.44 1.32 0.15
CA ILE A 32 -1.46 2.18 1.35
C ILE A 32 -2.66 3.13 1.31
N GLY A 33 -2.92 3.77 0.18
CA GLY A 33 -4.06 4.65 -0.04
C GLY A 33 -5.40 3.94 0.18
N ARG A 34 -5.54 2.72 -0.34
CA ARG A 34 -6.74 1.89 -0.11
C ARG A 34 -6.93 1.53 1.36
N ILE A 35 -5.87 1.09 2.05
CA ILE A 35 -5.93 0.79 3.50
C ILE A 35 -6.33 2.04 4.29
N LYS A 36 -5.78 3.22 3.96
CA LYS A 36 -6.15 4.50 4.59
C LYS A 36 -7.63 4.83 4.35
N LYS A 37 -8.17 4.63 3.14
CA LYS A 37 -9.59 4.82 2.84
C LYS A 37 -10.48 3.85 3.63
N ILE A 38 -10.11 2.57 3.68
CA ILE A 38 -10.82 1.56 4.48
C ILE A 38 -10.85 2.00 5.94
N LYS A 39 -9.70 2.43 6.49
CA LYS A 39 -9.58 2.95 7.86
C LYS A 39 -10.48 4.18 8.11
N ASN A 40 -10.59 5.09 7.14
CA ASN A 40 -11.45 6.27 7.29
C ASN A 40 -12.95 5.90 7.33
N THR A 41 -13.35 4.91 6.54
CA THR A 41 -14.73 4.37 6.53
C THR A 41 -15.00 3.33 7.62
N ALA A 42 -14.00 3.01 8.45
CA ALA A 42 -14.04 1.96 9.45
C ALA A 42 -14.58 2.46 10.82
N PHE A 43 -15.43 3.48 10.81
CA PHE A 43 -16.05 4.00 12.03
C PHE A 43 -16.91 2.87 12.66
N GLY A 44 -16.46 2.33 13.79
CA GLY A 44 -17.16 1.25 14.51
C GLY A 44 -16.42 -0.09 14.63
N PHE A 45 -15.31 -0.32 13.92
CA PHE A 45 -14.50 -1.54 14.14
C PHE A 45 -13.59 -1.38 15.36
N ARG A 46 -14.15 -1.60 16.56
CA ARG A 46 -13.37 -1.71 17.81
C ARG A 46 -12.44 -2.93 17.82
N ASN A 47 -12.72 -3.95 17.01
CA ASN A 47 -11.91 -5.16 16.89
C ASN A 47 -10.96 -5.08 15.68
N TRP A 48 -9.66 -5.24 15.95
CA TRP A 48 -8.58 -5.33 14.95
C TRP A 48 -8.84 -6.40 13.88
N GLU A 49 -9.38 -7.55 14.29
CA GLU A 49 -9.66 -8.67 13.39
C GLU A 49 -10.68 -8.29 12.31
N ASN A 50 -11.72 -7.53 12.69
CA ASN A 50 -12.71 -7.05 11.74
C ASN A 50 -12.12 -6.05 10.73
N PHE A 51 -11.15 -5.23 11.16
CA PHE A 51 -10.43 -4.33 10.26
C PHE A 51 -9.59 -5.11 9.25
N VAL A 52 -8.85 -6.13 9.70
CA VAL A 52 -8.07 -7.03 8.83
C VAL A 52 -8.98 -7.78 7.86
N ASN A 53 -10.13 -8.30 8.32
CA ASN A 53 -11.09 -9.00 7.48
C ASN A 53 -11.68 -8.08 6.39
N ARG A 54 -12.00 -6.82 6.73
CA ARG A 54 -12.44 -5.83 5.74
C ARG A 54 -11.38 -5.51 4.69
N ILE A 55 -10.09 -5.42 5.08
CA ILE A 55 -8.98 -5.26 4.13
C ILE A 55 -8.87 -6.48 3.21
N LYS A 56 -8.93 -7.70 3.76
CA LYS A 56 -8.86 -8.95 2.99
C LYS A 56 -9.99 -9.00 1.96
N ILE A 57 -11.23 -8.77 2.36
CA ILE A 57 -12.39 -8.73 1.48
C ILE A 57 -12.15 -7.73 0.34
N GLN A 58 -11.87 -6.46 0.66
CA GLN A 58 -11.65 -5.39 -0.32
C GLN A 58 -10.47 -5.62 -1.28
N ARG A 59 -9.51 -6.47 -0.91
CA ARG A 59 -8.39 -6.89 -1.76
C ARG A 59 -8.75 -8.10 -2.62
N GLN A 60 -9.53 -9.03 -2.08
CA GLN A 60 -9.98 -10.24 -2.77
C GLN A 60 -10.99 -9.91 -3.89
N TRP A 61 -11.78 -8.84 -3.76
CA TRP A 61 -12.62 -8.31 -4.85
C TRP A 61 -11.83 -7.82 -6.08
N LEU A 62 -10.55 -7.44 -5.94
CA LEU A 62 -9.70 -7.01 -7.07
C LEU A 62 -9.04 -8.17 -7.82
N HIS A 63 -8.89 -9.29 -7.13
CA HIS A 63 -8.43 -10.53 -7.71
C HIS A 63 -9.47 -11.59 -7.35
N PRO A 64 -10.69 -11.53 -7.92
CA PRO A 64 -11.49 -12.75 -7.97
C PRO A 64 -10.52 -13.77 -8.57
N ALA A 65 -10.33 -14.91 -7.88
CA ALA A 65 -9.53 -16.00 -8.42
C ALA A 65 -9.84 -16.05 -9.90
N ARG A 66 -8.82 -15.88 -10.77
CA ARG A 66 -9.03 -15.97 -12.22
C ARG A 66 -9.93 -17.18 -12.38
N GLN A 67 -11.20 -16.97 -12.72
CA GLN A 67 -12.02 -18.05 -13.19
C GLN A 67 -11.28 -18.41 -14.47
N THR A 68 -10.41 -19.41 -14.38
CA THR A 68 -9.86 -20.05 -15.56
C THR A 68 -11.11 -20.57 -16.24
N VAL A 69 -11.64 -19.78 -17.16
CA VAL A 69 -12.63 -20.23 -18.11
C VAL A 69 -11.86 -21.24 -18.94
N THR A 70 -11.86 -22.48 -18.48
CA THR A 70 -11.47 -23.62 -19.29
C THR A 70 -12.55 -23.70 -20.35
N VAL A 71 -12.15 -23.43 -21.59
CA VAL A 71 -12.98 -23.59 -22.79
C VAL A 71 -13.46 -25.03 -22.89
#